data_AF-A0A2H0FM09-F1
#
_entry.id   AF-A0A2H0FM09-F1
#
_cell.length_a   1.000
_cell.length_b   1.000
_cell.length_c   1.000
_cell.angle_alpha   90.00
_cell.angle_beta   90.00
_cell.angle_gamma   90.00
#
_symmetry.space_group_name_H-M   'P 1'
#
loop_
_entity.id
_entity.type
_entity.pdbx_description
1 polymer ?
#
loop_
_entity_poly.entity_id
_entity_poly.type
_entity_poly.pdbx_seq_one_letter_code
_entity_poly.pdbx_strand_id
1 'polypeptide(L)'
;MKGHHSDYILIIVTAVLLILGILILASVSAPLAQERFGTTFYFLNHQLLFGLLPGLILALFAFRIRLEILKKWAPILLLVNLGLLAMVFLPKIGAGAGGATRWIDLGKITFQPSEFLKLTFILYLATWLTSRTPGQQKFGRGWIEKGFDQTLIAFLIAVGLVSLLLIYQPDISTLGIIFLVAALMYFLAGTPLWHSILIILIGAGGIFSLIKLMPYRAARLLVFLKPETDPMGIGYQIKQILIAVGSGGISGLGLGMSHLRLGFIPQSISDSIFAILAEEAGFIGSCFLILLFLIFLWRGFKVGKLCQNKFSQLTAIGITSWITIQAFMNIGSMIGALPLAGIPLPFISYGGSALVSELIGVGILLNISKNAT
;
A
#
# COMPACT_ATOMS: atom_id res chain seq x y z
N MET A 1 -22.41 -29.38 -9.80
CA MET A 1 -21.52 -28.47 -9.04
C MET A 1 -20.41 -28.01 -10.00
N LYS A 2 -20.55 -26.83 -10.62
CA LYS A 2 -19.48 -26.31 -11.50
C LYS A 2 -18.32 -25.84 -10.61
N GLY A 3 -17.12 -26.36 -10.86
CA GLY A 3 -15.91 -26.00 -10.12
C GLY A 3 -15.70 -24.48 -10.19
N HIS A 4 -15.73 -23.84 -9.04
CA HIS A 4 -15.44 -22.42 -8.87
C HIS A 4 -13.92 -22.25 -8.99
N HIS A 5 -13.46 -21.83 -10.18
CA HIS A 5 -12.03 -21.65 -10.44
C HIS A 5 -11.61 -20.23 -10.07
N SER A 6 -10.57 -20.12 -9.24
CA SER A 6 -9.94 -18.82 -8.95
C SER A 6 -9.34 -18.21 -10.21
N ASP A 7 -9.26 -16.88 -10.26
CA ASP A 7 -8.65 -16.15 -11.36
C ASP A 7 -7.15 -16.47 -11.49
N TYR A 8 -6.81 -17.40 -12.37
CA TYR A 8 -5.44 -17.82 -12.62
C TYR A 8 -4.53 -16.66 -13.07
N ILE A 9 -5.07 -15.66 -13.77
CA ILE A 9 -4.27 -14.51 -14.21
C ILE A 9 -3.82 -13.70 -13.00
N LEU A 10 -4.70 -13.51 -12.00
CA LEU A 10 -4.33 -12.80 -10.78
C LEU A 10 -3.23 -13.55 -10.01
N ILE A 11 -3.32 -14.88 -9.91
CA ILE A 11 -2.29 -15.72 -9.29
C ILE A 11 -0.95 -15.57 -10.02
N ILE A 12 -0.95 -15.70 -11.34
CA ILE A 12 0.26 -15.61 -12.16
C ILE A 12 0.90 -14.24 -12.02
N VAL A 13 0.12 -13.16 -12.12
CA VAL A 13 0.65 -11.79 -11.99
C VAL A 13 1.24 -11.55 -10.61
N THR A 14 0.58 -11.96 -9.53
CA THR A 14 1.15 -11.86 -8.19
C THR A 14 2.42 -12.70 -8.05
N ALA A 15 2.45 -13.92 -8.57
CA ALA A 15 3.64 -14.77 -8.53
C ALA A 15 4.82 -14.14 -9.28
N VAL A 16 4.60 -13.57 -10.47
CA VAL A 16 5.63 -12.87 -11.25
C VAL A 16 6.13 -11.64 -10.49
N LEU A 17 5.25 -10.83 -9.91
CA LEU A 17 5.63 -9.67 -9.09
C LEU A 17 6.50 -10.08 -7.88
N LEU A 18 6.14 -11.16 -7.18
CA LEU A 18 6.91 -11.69 -6.05
C LEU A 18 8.28 -12.20 -6.47
N ILE A 19 8.35 -13.00 -7.54
CA ILE A 19 9.62 -13.54 -8.05
C ILE A 19 10.54 -12.39 -8.46
N LEU A 20 10.01 -11.42 -9.21
CA LEU A 20 10.76 -10.23 -9.62
C LEU A 20 11.22 -9.44 -8.38
N GLY A 21 10.36 -9.27 -7.38
CA GLY A 21 10.69 -8.62 -6.12
C GLY A 21 11.85 -9.28 -5.39
N ILE A 22 11.81 -10.60 -5.23
CA ILE A 22 12.86 -11.39 -4.57
C ILE A 22 14.18 -11.30 -5.33
N LEU A 23 14.15 -11.41 -6.67
CA LEU A 23 15.35 -11.33 -7.51
C LEU A 23 16.04 -9.97 -7.39
N ILE A 24 15.26 -8.90 -7.48
CA ILE A 24 15.80 -7.53 -7.38
C ILE A 24 16.28 -7.26 -5.97
N LEU A 25 15.53 -7.65 -4.94
CA LEU A 25 15.97 -7.49 -3.56
C LEU A 25 17.29 -8.24 -3.30
N ALA A 26 17.45 -9.46 -3.82
CA ALA A 26 18.69 -10.21 -3.68
C ALA A 26 19.89 -9.47 -4.30
N SER A 27 19.68 -8.81 -5.45
CA SER A 27 20.72 -7.99 -6.09
C SER A 27 21.03 -6.71 -5.29
N VAL A 28 19.99 -5.93 -4.96
CA VAL A 28 20.11 -4.59 -4.37
C VAL A 28 20.62 -4.65 -2.94
N SER A 29 20.20 -5.66 -2.17
CA SER A 29 20.52 -5.73 -0.75
C SER A 29 21.89 -6.35 -0.45
N ALA A 30 22.52 -7.05 -1.39
CA ALA A 30 23.76 -7.79 -1.14
C ALA A 30 24.94 -6.92 -0.68
N PRO A 31 25.24 -5.75 -1.29
CA PRO A 31 26.35 -4.90 -0.82
C PRO A 31 26.12 -4.37 0.59
N LEU A 32 24.90 -3.90 0.87
CA LEU A 32 24.51 -3.36 2.17
C LEU A 32 24.52 -4.45 3.26
N ALA A 33 24.08 -5.66 2.91
CA ALA A 33 24.10 -6.81 3.81
C ALA A 33 25.54 -7.22 4.16
N GLN A 34 26.42 -7.24 3.15
CA GLN A 34 27.83 -7.58 3.34
C GLN A 34 28.53 -6.57 4.26
N GLU A 35 28.29 -5.28 4.05
CA GLU A 35 28.87 -4.21 4.87
C GLU A 35 28.41 -4.29 6.33
N ARG A 36 27.11 -4.50 6.57
CA ARG A 36 26.53 -4.43 7.92
C ARG A 36 26.57 -5.73 8.71
N PHE A 37 26.45 -6.87 8.04
CA PHE A 37 26.26 -8.18 8.66
C PHE A 37 27.32 -9.21 8.24
N GLY A 38 28.28 -8.83 7.41
CA GLY A 38 29.31 -9.74 6.89
C GLY A 38 28.78 -10.84 5.98
N THR A 39 27.51 -10.78 5.58
CA THR A 39 26.85 -11.77 4.71
C THR A 39 26.00 -11.07 3.67
N THR A 40 26.02 -11.53 2.41
CA THR A 40 25.22 -10.94 1.33
C THR A 40 23.73 -11.26 1.43
N PHE A 41 23.35 -12.31 2.16
CA PHE A 41 21.98 -12.85 2.15
C PHE A 41 21.12 -12.42 3.33
N TYR A 42 21.60 -11.57 4.23
CA TYR A 42 20.85 -11.22 5.45
C TYR A 42 19.44 -10.69 5.15
N PHE A 43 19.31 -9.63 4.34
CA PHE A 43 18.02 -9.02 4.02
C PHE A 43 17.12 -9.95 3.19
N LEU A 44 17.71 -10.72 2.28
CA LEU A 44 16.99 -11.74 1.51
C LEU A 44 16.38 -12.79 2.44
N ASN A 45 17.20 -13.40 3.31
CA ASN A 45 16.74 -14.40 4.27
C ASN A 45 15.70 -13.82 5.22
N HIS A 46 15.88 -12.58 5.67
CA HIS A 46 14.91 -11.90 6.51
C HIS A 46 13.56 -11.70 5.79
N GLN A 47 13.57 -11.22 4.54
CA GLN A 47 12.36 -11.07 3.74
C GLN A 47 11.66 -12.41 3.49
N LEU A 48 12.42 -13.48 3.23
CA LEU A 48 11.87 -14.82 3.01
C LEU A 48 11.23 -15.38 4.29
N LEU A 49 11.92 -15.29 5.43
CA LEU A 49 11.49 -15.88 6.70
C LEU A 49 10.38 -15.07 7.41
N PHE A 50 10.45 -13.74 7.38
CA PHE A 50 9.54 -12.87 8.12
C PHE A 50 8.51 -12.15 7.22
N GLY A 51 8.70 -12.17 5.91
CA GLY A 51 7.76 -11.60 4.93
C GLY A 51 7.04 -12.68 4.13
N LEU A 52 7.77 -13.34 3.23
CA LEU A 52 7.19 -14.23 2.22
C LEU A 52 6.55 -15.47 2.83
N LEU A 53 7.26 -16.22 3.67
CA LEU A 53 6.78 -17.46 4.27
C LEU A 53 5.51 -17.24 5.11
N PRO A 54 5.49 -16.34 6.12
CA PRO A 54 4.26 -16.07 6.87
C PRO A 54 3.18 -15.45 5.99
N GLY A 55 3.53 -14.60 5.02
CA GLY A 55 2.59 -14.00 4.09
C GLY A 55 1.87 -15.04 3.23
N LEU A 56 2.58 -16.02 2.68
CA LEU A 56 1.98 -17.12 1.90
C LEU A 56 1.09 -18.00 2.77
N ILE A 57 1.53 -18.34 3.99
CA ILE A 57 0.72 -19.12 4.94
C ILE A 57 -0.59 -18.38 5.25
N LEU A 58 -0.50 -17.10 5.62
CA LEU A 58 -1.67 -16.29 5.96
C LEU A 58 -2.55 -16.00 4.74
N ALA A 59 -1.98 -15.86 3.54
CA ALA A 59 -2.73 -15.77 2.29
C ALA A 59 -3.53 -17.04 2.01
N LEU A 60 -2.98 -18.23 2.29
CA LEU A 60 -3.71 -19.50 2.15
C LEU A 60 -4.86 -19.62 3.16
N PHE A 61 -4.65 -19.16 4.40
CA PHE A 61 -5.74 -19.09 5.39
C PHE A 61 -6.83 -18.11 4.94
N ALA A 62 -6.44 -16.91 4.51
CA ALA A 62 -7.35 -15.90 3.98
C ALA A 62 -8.10 -16.40 2.73
N PHE A 63 -7.43 -17.18 1.88
CA PHE A 63 -8.04 -17.82 0.71
C PHE A 63 -9.14 -18.83 1.08
N ARG A 64 -9.10 -19.42 2.27
CA ARG A 64 -10.06 -20.44 2.72
C ARG A 64 -11.13 -19.92 3.68
N ILE A 65 -10.94 -18.73 4.25
CA ILE A 65 -11.89 -18.18 5.23
C ILE A 65 -13.23 -17.87 4.57
N ARG A 66 -14.34 -18.13 5.28
CA ARG A 66 -15.67 -17.72 4.80
C ARG A 66 -15.78 -16.20 4.84
N LEU A 67 -16.18 -15.58 3.74
CA LEU A 67 -16.30 -14.11 3.63
C LEU A 67 -17.28 -13.52 4.66
N GLU A 68 -18.31 -14.27 5.07
CA GLU A 68 -19.26 -13.87 6.11
C GLU A 68 -18.59 -13.71 7.48
N ILE A 69 -17.65 -14.61 7.81
CA ILE A 69 -16.85 -14.51 9.03
C ILE A 69 -16.01 -13.23 8.94
N LEU A 70 -15.34 -13.02 7.82
CA LEU A 70 -14.52 -11.83 7.62
C LEU A 70 -15.34 -10.54 7.76
N LYS A 71 -16.54 -10.48 7.18
CA LYS A 71 -17.48 -9.36 7.34
C LYS A 71 -17.86 -9.11 8.80
N LYS A 72 -18.20 -10.18 9.55
CA LYS A 72 -18.59 -10.11 10.97
C LYS A 72 -17.45 -9.60 11.85
N TRP A 73 -16.23 -10.06 11.60
CA TRP A 73 -15.06 -9.73 12.42
C TRP A 73 -14.35 -8.43 11.99
N ALA A 74 -14.62 -7.90 10.80
CA ALA A 74 -13.95 -6.70 10.29
C ALA A 74 -13.91 -5.50 11.26
N PRO A 75 -15.01 -5.13 11.97
CA PRO A 75 -14.95 -4.05 12.96
C PRO A 75 -14.01 -4.34 14.13
N ILE A 76 -14.00 -5.60 14.61
CA ILE A 76 -13.12 -6.03 15.69
C ILE A 76 -11.65 -6.01 15.22
N LEU A 77 -11.38 -6.47 14.00
CA LEU A 77 -10.04 -6.44 13.40
C LEU A 77 -9.50 -5.01 13.30
N LEU A 78 -10.33 -4.04 12.90
CA LEU A 78 -9.94 -2.62 12.90
C LEU A 78 -9.67 -2.12 14.32
N LEU A 79 -10.55 -2.39 15.29
CA LEU A 79 -10.35 -1.95 16.68
C LEU A 79 -9.06 -2.51 17.29
N VAL A 80 -8.77 -3.79 17.06
CA VAL A 80 -7.50 -4.41 17.47
C VAL A 80 -6.33 -3.70 16.80
N ASN A 81 -6.41 -3.41 15.50
CA ASN A 81 -5.35 -2.72 14.78
C ASN A 81 -5.13 -1.27 15.26
N LEU A 82 -6.20 -0.54 15.58
CA LEU A 82 -6.12 0.79 16.21
C LEU A 82 -5.45 0.71 17.58
N GLY A 83 -5.76 -0.33 18.36
CA GLY A 83 -5.05 -0.64 19.61
C GLY A 83 -3.56 -0.85 19.39
N LEU A 84 -3.18 -1.63 18.37
CA LEU A 84 -1.77 -1.85 18.01
C LEU A 84 -1.08 -0.54 17.57
N LEU A 85 -1.76 0.32 16.79
CA LEU A 85 -1.21 1.63 16.44
C LEU A 85 -0.97 2.50 17.67
N ALA A 86 -1.90 2.49 18.64
CA ALA A 86 -1.72 3.21 19.89
C ALA A 86 -0.58 2.61 20.74
N MET A 87 -0.39 1.29 20.73
CA MET A 87 0.69 0.61 21.46
C MET A 87 2.09 1.03 21.00
N VAL A 88 2.25 1.54 19.77
CA VAL A 88 3.52 2.07 19.29
C VAL A 88 4.01 3.26 20.13
N PHE A 89 3.12 3.98 20.82
CA PHE A 89 3.51 5.08 21.72
C PHE A 89 3.94 4.60 23.11
N LEU A 90 3.79 3.31 23.44
CA LEU A 90 4.18 2.79 24.75
C LEU A 90 5.70 2.66 24.85
N PRO A 91 6.31 3.19 25.93
CA PRO A 91 7.75 3.03 26.15
C PRO A 91 8.09 1.53 26.27
N LYS A 92 9.23 1.12 25.71
CA LYS A 92 9.74 -0.28 25.61
C LYS A 92 9.07 -1.19 24.57
N ILE A 93 7.90 -0.81 24.03
CA ILE A 93 7.21 -1.59 22.99
C ILE A 93 7.37 -0.91 21.62
N GLY A 94 7.21 0.41 21.60
CA GLY A 94 7.45 1.22 20.42
C GLY A 94 8.93 1.26 20.04
N ALA A 95 9.24 0.93 18.79
CA ALA A 95 10.53 1.11 18.19
C ALA A 95 10.52 2.26 17.17
N GLY A 96 11.53 3.13 17.29
CA GLY A 96 11.77 4.25 16.40
C GLY A 96 12.70 3.87 15.25
N ALA A 97 12.33 4.23 14.03
CA ALA A 97 13.20 4.16 12.86
C ALA A 97 13.00 5.44 12.01
N GLY A 98 14.10 6.01 11.51
CA GLY A 98 14.03 7.20 10.64
C GLY A 98 13.36 8.43 11.28
N GLY A 99 13.45 8.58 12.61
CA GLY A 99 12.88 9.71 13.35
C GLY A 99 11.39 9.58 13.70
N ALA A 100 10.76 8.41 13.47
CA ALA A 100 9.37 8.16 13.85
C ALA A 100 9.22 6.82 14.58
N THR A 101 8.43 6.79 15.65
CA THR A 101 7.99 5.55 16.33
C THR A 101 6.79 5.00 15.58
N ARG A 102 7.04 3.97 14.77
CA ARG A 102 6.02 3.32 13.90
C ARG A 102 5.97 1.80 14.03
N TRP A 103 6.95 1.22 14.73
CA TRP A 103 7.15 -0.22 14.79
C TRP A 103 6.83 -0.72 16.19
N ILE A 104 6.26 -1.91 16.27
CA ILE A 104 6.19 -2.69 17.51
C ILE A 104 7.36 -3.66 17.50
N ASP A 105 8.18 -3.60 18.53
CA ASP A 105 9.29 -4.53 18.74
C ASP A 105 8.94 -5.53 19.85
N LEU A 106 8.84 -6.81 19.47
CA LEU A 106 8.62 -7.94 20.38
C LEU A 106 9.93 -8.71 20.64
N GLY A 107 11.08 -8.08 20.42
CA GLY A 107 12.43 -8.62 20.60
C GLY A 107 12.93 -9.40 19.38
N LYS A 108 12.26 -10.52 19.06
CA LYS A 108 12.66 -11.36 17.90
C LYS A 108 11.94 -10.99 16.61
N ILE A 109 10.80 -10.31 16.73
CA ILE A 109 9.94 -9.96 15.61
C ILE A 109 9.59 -8.49 15.77
N THR A 110 9.83 -7.73 14.72
CA THR A 110 9.35 -6.36 14.58
C THR A 110 8.27 -6.33 13.51
N PHE A 111 7.21 -5.57 13.74
CA PHE A 111 6.21 -5.35 12.70
C PHE A 111 5.60 -3.96 12.78
N GLN A 112 5.14 -3.48 11.63
CA GLN A 112 4.53 -2.15 11.49
C GLN A 112 3.00 -2.28 11.44
N PRO A 113 2.27 -1.82 12.47
CA PRO A 113 0.81 -1.96 12.49
C PRO A 113 0.10 -1.21 11.35
N SER A 114 0.68 -0.10 10.86
CA SER A 114 0.08 0.71 9.78
C SER A 114 0.03 -0.04 8.44
N GLU A 115 0.86 -1.08 8.25
CA GLU A 115 0.76 -1.98 7.10
C GLU A 115 -0.54 -2.80 7.11
N PHE A 116 -0.93 -3.30 8.28
CA PHE A 116 -2.17 -4.06 8.47
C PHE A 116 -3.40 -3.15 8.58
N LEU A 117 -3.22 -1.88 8.96
CA LEU A 117 -4.30 -0.89 9.01
C LEU A 117 -4.96 -0.71 7.65
N LYS A 118 -4.17 -0.65 6.58
CA LYS A 118 -4.67 -0.49 5.20
C LYS A 118 -5.70 -1.58 4.87
N LEU A 119 -5.37 -2.84 5.17
CA LEU A 119 -6.28 -3.97 4.95
C LEU A 119 -7.47 -3.98 5.92
N THR A 120 -7.25 -3.83 7.23
CA THR A 120 -8.34 -3.89 8.22
C THR A 120 -9.34 -2.76 8.05
N PHE A 121 -8.88 -1.58 7.64
CA PHE A 121 -9.74 -0.45 7.33
C PHE A 121 -10.58 -0.66 6.06
N ILE A 122 -10.00 -1.26 5.01
CA ILE A 122 -10.76 -1.66 3.81
C ILE A 122 -11.88 -2.64 4.20
N LEU A 123 -11.58 -3.66 5.00
CA LEU A 123 -12.57 -4.64 5.45
C LEU A 123 -13.68 -3.97 6.28
N TYR A 124 -13.31 -3.10 7.22
CA TYR A 124 -14.26 -2.34 8.02
C TYR A 124 -15.15 -1.46 7.15
N LEU A 125 -14.57 -0.66 6.25
CA LEU A 125 -15.31 0.22 5.36
C LEU A 125 -16.25 -0.57 4.45
N ALA A 126 -15.80 -1.69 3.88
CA ALA A 126 -16.66 -2.55 3.07
C ALA A 126 -17.85 -3.08 3.88
N THR A 127 -17.63 -3.53 5.12
CA THR A 127 -18.72 -3.98 6.03
C THR A 127 -19.67 -2.84 6.38
N TRP A 128 -19.13 -1.70 6.78
CA TRP A 128 -19.91 -0.56 7.25
C TRP A 128 -20.71 0.09 6.11
N LEU A 129 -20.10 0.33 4.95
CA LEU A 129 -20.77 0.87 3.76
C LEU A 129 -21.86 -0.07 3.28
N THR A 130 -21.61 -1.38 3.24
CA THR A 130 -22.63 -2.37 2.85
C THR A 130 -23.85 -2.33 3.77
N SER A 131 -23.67 -2.07 5.07
CA SER A 131 -24.78 -1.97 6.03
C SER A 131 -25.53 -0.64 5.93
N ARG A 132 -24.90 0.42 5.41
CA ARG A 132 -25.47 1.77 5.25
C ARG A 132 -26.05 2.04 3.87
N THR A 133 -25.68 1.22 2.89
CA THR A 133 -26.21 1.25 1.52
C THR A 133 -26.81 -0.10 1.15
N PRO A 134 -27.93 -0.52 1.79
CA PRO A 134 -28.64 -1.71 1.35
C PRO A 134 -28.99 -1.52 -0.13
N GLY A 135 -28.57 -2.48 -0.97
CA GLY A 135 -28.64 -2.35 -2.43
C GLY A 135 -30.04 -1.95 -2.91
N GLN A 136 -30.08 -1.33 -4.09
CA GLN A 136 -31.21 -0.78 -4.86
C GLN A 136 -32.51 -1.63 -4.93
N GLN A 137 -33.06 -2.12 -3.82
CA GLN A 137 -34.40 -2.66 -3.76
C GLN A 137 -35.34 -1.52 -3.39
N LYS A 138 -35.93 -0.98 -4.47
CA LYS A 138 -37.21 -0.26 -4.55
C LYS A 138 -37.53 0.60 -3.33
N PHE A 139 -37.33 1.91 -3.32
CA PHE A 139 -38.24 2.83 -2.62
C PHE A 139 -38.06 4.27 -3.11
N GLY A 140 -39.18 4.98 -3.24
CA GLY A 140 -39.32 6.21 -4.02
C GLY A 140 -38.45 7.40 -3.62
N ARG A 141 -38.44 8.39 -4.51
CA ARG A 141 -37.71 9.66 -4.52
C ARG A 141 -37.65 10.46 -3.19
N GLY A 142 -38.41 10.11 -2.15
CA GLY A 142 -38.53 10.90 -0.91
C GLY A 142 -37.70 10.43 0.31
N TRP A 143 -37.18 9.20 0.33
CA TRP A 143 -36.40 8.68 1.47
C TRP A 143 -34.87 8.77 1.29
N ILE A 144 -34.43 9.14 0.08
CA ILE A 144 -33.04 9.04 -0.37
C ILE A 144 -32.19 10.25 0.06
N GLU A 145 -32.73 11.31 0.65
CA GLU A 145 -31.91 12.48 1.01
C GLU A 145 -31.52 12.55 2.51
N LYS A 146 -32.34 12.04 3.43
CA LYS A 146 -32.14 12.28 4.88
C LYS A 146 -31.09 11.39 5.58
N GLY A 147 -30.67 10.28 4.96
CA GLY A 147 -29.74 9.32 5.57
C GLY A 147 -28.29 9.41 5.11
N PHE A 148 -28.03 10.06 3.97
CA PHE A 148 -26.67 10.11 3.42
C PHE A 148 -25.79 11.09 4.17
N ASP A 149 -26.31 12.22 4.65
CA ASP A 149 -25.52 13.17 5.45
C ASP A 149 -24.97 12.52 6.72
N GLN A 150 -25.79 11.70 7.40
CA GLN A 150 -25.35 10.91 8.55
C GLN A 150 -24.28 9.88 8.15
N THR A 151 -24.39 9.32 6.96
CA THR A 151 -23.38 8.40 6.41
C THR A 151 -22.07 9.15 6.12
N LEU A 152 -22.13 10.35 5.54
CA LEU A 152 -20.95 11.20 5.33
C LEU A 152 -20.27 11.56 6.65
N ILE A 153 -21.04 12.02 7.64
CA ILE A 153 -20.49 12.38 8.97
C ILE A 153 -19.82 11.17 9.62
N ALA A 154 -20.48 10.01 9.64
CA ALA A 154 -19.90 8.80 10.20
C ALA A 154 -18.65 8.32 9.44
N PHE A 155 -18.62 8.48 8.12
CA PHE A 155 -17.42 8.22 7.31
C PHE A 155 -16.27 9.16 7.68
N LEU A 156 -16.54 10.46 7.78
CA LEU A 156 -15.54 11.46 8.18
C LEU A 156 -15.02 11.21 9.60
N ILE A 157 -15.86 10.75 10.53
CA ILE A 157 -15.43 10.35 11.88
C ILE A 157 -14.50 9.14 11.81
N ALA A 158 -14.85 8.10 11.04
CA ALA A 158 -14.03 6.90 10.93
C ALA A 158 -12.66 7.19 10.30
N VAL A 159 -12.64 7.94 9.19
CA VAL A 159 -11.40 8.39 8.53
C VAL A 159 -10.62 9.34 9.45
N GLY A 160 -11.31 10.24 10.15
CA GLY A 160 -10.70 11.19 11.09
C GLY A 160 -10.00 10.50 12.27
N LEU A 161 -10.60 9.46 12.85
CA LEU A 161 -10.00 8.67 13.92
C LEU A 161 -8.70 7.99 13.46
N VAL A 162 -8.73 7.33 12.30
CA VAL A 162 -7.54 6.71 11.71
C VAL A 162 -6.47 7.75 11.38
N SER A 163 -6.88 8.87 10.78
CA SER A 163 -6.00 9.96 10.39
C SER A 163 -5.30 10.58 11.61
N LEU A 164 -6.01 10.74 12.72
CA LEU A 164 -5.46 11.28 13.96
C LEU A 164 -4.25 10.45 14.45
N LEU A 165 -4.41 9.13 14.55
CA LEU A 165 -3.33 8.25 14.99
C LEU A 165 -2.14 8.28 14.03
N LEU A 166 -2.38 8.27 12.72
CA LEU A 166 -1.32 8.32 11.71
C LEU A 166 -0.58 9.67 11.71
N ILE A 167 -1.27 10.78 11.94
CA ILE A 167 -0.65 12.11 12.08
C ILE A 167 0.28 12.13 13.30
N TYR A 168 -0.13 11.51 14.41
CA TYR A 168 0.71 11.37 15.62
C TYR A 168 1.89 10.41 15.44
N GLN A 169 1.82 9.44 14.51
CA GLN A 169 2.94 8.56 14.11
C GLN A 169 3.83 9.14 12.98
N PRO A 170 3.76 10.45 12.76
CA PRO A 170 4.06 11.14 11.50
C PRO A 170 3.91 10.36 10.16
N ASP A 171 2.97 9.42 9.99
CA ASP A 171 2.84 8.56 8.79
C ASP A 171 1.80 9.09 7.79
N ILE A 172 2.17 10.15 7.05
CA ILE A 172 1.27 10.80 6.07
C ILE A 172 1.08 9.98 4.80
N SER A 173 2.06 9.19 4.43
CA SER A 173 2.02 8.43 3.20
C SER A 173 0.98 7.32 3.29
N THR A 174 0.96 6.60 4.41
CA THR A 174 -0.11 5.65 4.72
C THR A 174 -1.47 6.35 4.84
N LEU A 175 -1.53 7.54 5.46
CA LEU A 175 -2.77 8.34 5.55
C LEU A 175 -3.31 8.67 4.16
N GLY A 176 -2.47 9.15 3.25
CA GLY A 176 -2.85 9.50 1.87
C GLY A 176 -3.41 8.30 1.11
N ILE A 177 -2.75 7.15 1.21
CA ILE A 177 -3.22 5.89 0.60
C ILE A 177 -4.59 5.49 1.17
N ILE A 178 -4.72 5.45 2.50
CA ILE A 178 -5.98 5.08 3.17
C ILE A 178 -7.10 6.03 2.76
N PHE A 179 -6.82 7.34 2.74
CA PHE A 179 -7.78 8.35 2.35
C PHE A 179 -8.26 8.18 0.90
N LEU A 180 -7.34 8.00 -0.06
CA LEU A 180 -7.68 7.81 -1.47
C LEU A 180 -8.52 6.55 -1.69
N VAL A 181 -8.12 5.44 -1.05
CA VAL A 181 -8.86 4.17 -1.13
C VAL A 181 -10.23 4.30 -0.49
N ALA A 182 -10.33 4.94 0.68
CA ALA A 182 -11.59 5.16 1.38
C ALA A 182 -12.56 6.03 0.57
N ALA A 183 -12.06 7.13 -0.02
CA ALA A 183 -12.85 8.00 -0.88
C ALA A 183 -13.37 7.24 -2.12
N LEU A 184 -12.53 6.42 -2.75
CA LEU A 184 -12.94 5.57 -3.87
C LEU A 184 -13.99 4.54 -3.46
N MET A 185 -13.81 3.86 -2.33
CA MET A 185 -14.79 2.90 -1.81
C MET A 185 -16.13 3.58 -1.46
N TYR A 186 -16.09 4.77 -0.88
CA TYR A 186 -17.27 5.56 -0.58
C TYR A 186 -18.04 5.91 -1.86
N PHE A 187 -17.36 6.44 -2.88
CA PHE A 187 -17.93 6.72 -4.18
C PHE A 187 -18.59 5.47 -4.80
N LEU A 188 -17.89 4.33 -4.78
CA LEU A 188 -18.38 3.07 -5.34
C LEU A 188 -19.48 2.39 -4.51
N ALA A 189 -19.72 2.83 -3.28
CA ALA A 189 -20.84 2.37 -2.47
C ALA A 189 -22.20 2.86 -3.00
N GLY A 190 -22.21 3.84 -3.92
CA GLY A 190 -23.43 4.39 -4.51
C GLY A 190 -24.00 5.58 -3.73
N THR A 191 -23.14 6.31 -3.03
CA THR A 191 -23.48 7.55 -2.31
C THR A 191 -23.56 8.75 -3.27
N PRO A 192 -24.22 9.86 -2.89
CA PRO A 192 -24.30 11.07 -3.70
C PRO A 192 -22.92 11.57 -4.19
N LEU A 193 -22.84 12.02 -5.45
CA LEU A 193 -21.59 12.51 -6.06
C LEU A 193 -20.98 13.69 -5.29
N TRP A 194 -21.82 14.60 -4.80
CA TRP A 194 -21.37 15.79 -4.07
C TRP A 194 -20.64 15.42 -2.76
N HIS A 195 -20.97 14.29 -2.12
CA HIS A 195 -20.21 13.79 -0.97
C HIS A 195 -18.80 13.43 -1.35
N SER A 196 -18.63 12.76 -2.49
CA SER A 196 -17.31 12.33 -2.96
C SER A 196 -16.44 13.53 -3.30
N ILE A 197 -17.03 14.56 -3.93
CA ILE A 197 -16.36 15.85 -4.19
C ILE A 197 -15.97 16.51 -2.86
N LEU A 198 -16.89 16.59 -1.89
CA LEU A 198 -16.62 17.19 -0.59
C LEU A 198 -15.53 16.45 0.19
N ILE A 199 -15.54 15.12 0.18
CA ILE A 199 -14.49 14.29 0.80
C ILE A 199 -13.14 14.64 0.18
N ILE A 200 -13.04 14.67 -1.15
CA ILE A 200 -11.78 15.02 -1.86
C ILE A 200 -11.31 16.43 -1.48
N LEU A 201 -12.21 17.41 -1.43
CA LEU A 201 -11.87 18.79 -1.04
C LEU A 201 -11.38 18.86 0.41
N ILE A 202 -12.04 18.17 1.35
CA ILE A 202 -11.63 18.09 2.75
C ILE A 202 -10.26 17.43 2.88
N GLY A 203 -10.04 16.31 2.17
CA GLY A 203 -8.76 15.60 2.17
C GLY A 203 -7.61 16.45 1.61
N ALA A 204 -7.84 17.11 0.48
CA ALA A 204 -6.87 18.02 -0.13
C ALA A 204 -6.53 19.20 0.81
N GLY A 205 -7.55 19.81 1.42
CA GLY A 205 -7.37 20.87 2.43
C GLY A 205 -6.60 20.38 3.67
N GLY A 206 -6.89 19.17 4.14
CA GLY A 206 -6.20 18.53 5.26
C GLY A 206 -4.72 18.26 4.96
N ILE A 207 -4.41 17.67 3.81
CA ILE A 207 -3.02 17.44 3.36
C ILE A 207 -2.28 18.77 3.21
N PHE A 208 -2.90 19.78 2.58
CA PHE A 208 -2.29 21.10 2.41
C PHE A 208 -1.98 21.77 3.76
N SER A 209 -2.90 21.66 4.72
CA SER A 209 -2.70 22.16 6.09
C SER A 209 -1.55 21.43 6.79
N LEU A 210 -1.48 20.11 6.64
CA LEU A 210 -0.41 19.28 7.20
C LEU A 210 0.97 19.54 6.60
N ILE A 211 1.04 19.95 5.33
CA ILE A 211 2.28 20.38 4.68
C ILE A 211 2.76 21.70 5.31
N LYS A 212 1.86 22.66 5.55
CA LYS A 212 2.20 23.96 6.15
C LYS A 212 2.62 23.86 7.62
N LEU A 213 1.95 23.00 8.39
CA LEU A 213 2.18 22.89 9.83
C LEU A 213 3.45 22.11 10.20
N MET A 214 3.99 21.30 9.28
CA MET A 214 5.11 20.42 9.55
C MET A 214 6.32 20.78 8.68
N PRO A 215 7.37 21.42 9.26
CA PRO A 215 8.52 21.93 8.49
C PRO A 215 9.19 20.89 7.60
N TYR A 216 9.32 19.65 8.08
CA TYR A 216 9.89 18.53 7.32
C TYR A 216 9.13 18.22 6.01
N ARG A 217 7.80 18.41 6.00
CA ARG A 217 6.94 18.11 4.85
C ARG A 217 6.99 19.23 3.82
N ALA A 218 6.96 20.48 4.29
CA ALA A 218 7.22 21.63 3.43
C ALA A 218 8.60 21.53 2.77
N ALA A 219 9.62 21.08 3.50
CA ALA A 219 10.96 20.85 2.96
C ALA A 219 10.97 19.81 1.83
N ARG A 220 10.29 18.66 1.98
CA ARG A 220 10.16 17.67 0.89
C ARG A 220 9.53 18.25 -0.37
N LEU A 221 8.46 19.05 -0.23
CA LEU A 221 7.80 19.69 -1.38
C LEU A 221 8.70 20.76 -2.02
N LEU A 222 9.39 21.56 -1.21
CA LEU A 222 10.29 22.60 -1.69
C LEU A 222 11.49 21.99 -2.42
N VAL A 223 12.10 20.95 -1.87
CA VAL A 223 13.21 20.22 -2.49
C VAL A 223 12.75 19.46 -3.73
N PHE A 224 11.52 18.95 -3.79
CA PHE A 224 10.96 18.39 -5.02
C PHE A 224 10.89 19.44 -6.14
N LEU A 225 10.43 20.65 -5.84
CA LEU A 225 10.33 21.75 -6.81
C LEU A 225 11.71 22.34 -7.16
N LYS A 226 12.64 22.36 -6.20
CA LYS A 226 13.99 22.90 -6.33
C LYS A 226 15.00 21.97 -5.63
N PRO A 227 15.48 20.90 -6.30
CA PRO A 227 16.39 19.93 -5.69
C PRO A 227 17.71 20.54 -5.18
N GLU A 228 18.10 21.70 -5.73
CA GLU A 228 19.31 22.43 -5.38
C GLU A 228 19.34 22.94 -3.92
N THR A 229 18.19 23.06 -3.26
CA THR A 229 18.10 23.66 -1.92
C THR A 229 18.56 22.71 -0.82
N ASP A 230 18.69 21.41 -1.11
CA ASP A 230 19.21 20.41 -0.18
C ASP A 230 20.09 19.40 -0.94
N PRO A 231 21.29 19.81 -1.39
CA PRO A 231 22.13 19.02 -2.28
C PRO A 231 22.80 17.82 -1.60
N MET A 232 22.74 17.70 -0.27
CA MET A 232 23.32 16.59 0.50
C MET A 232 22.27 15.70 1.18
N GLY A 233 21.01 16.15 1.28
CA GLY A 233 19.92 15.41 1.91
C GLY A 233 18.91 14.86 0.90
N ILE A 234 17.68 15.35 0.95
CA ILE A 234 16.56 14.89 0.12
C ILE A 234 16.83 15.18 -1.36
N GLY A 235 17.45 16.32 -1.68
CA GLY A 235 17.75 16.71 -3.06
C GLY A 235 18.82 15.81 -3.67
N TYR A 236 19.80 15.38 -2.88
CA TYR A 236 20.76 14.34 -3.28
C TYR A 236 20.03 13.05 -3.67
N GLN A 237 19.13 12.56 -2.81
CA GLN A 237 18.39 11.32 -3.08
C GLN A 237 17.57 11.43 -4.37
N ILE A 238 16.84 12.54 -4.59
CA ILE A 238 16.07 12.76 -5.82
C ILE A 238 16.99 12.74 -7.05
N LYS A 239 18.12 13.46 -6.99
CA LYS A 239 19.07 13.50 -8.11
C LYS A 239 19.62 12.11 -8.44
N GLN A 240 20.03 11.33 -7.44
CA GLN A 240 20.55 9.98 -7.65
C GLN A 240 19.50 9.02 -8.20
N ILE A 241 18.27 9.12 -7.72
CA ILE A 241 17.13 8.36 -8.25
C ILE A 241 16.92 8.66 -9.74
N LEU A 242 16.91 9.95 -10.13
CA LEU A 242 16.72 10.35 -11.53
C LEU A 242 17.90 9.95 -12.42
N ILE A 243 19.12 10.00 -11.90
CA ILE A 243 20.32 9.50 -12.60
C ILE A 243 20.20 8.00 -12.84
N ALA A 244 19.76 7.21 -11.85
CA ALA A 244 19.56 5.77 -11.98
C ALA A 244 18.52 5.42 -13.06
N VAL A 245 17.36 6.09 -12.99
CA VAL A 245 16.30 5.88 -13.98
C VAL A 245 16.79 6.26 -15.38
N GLY A 246 17.58 7.33 -15.51
CA GLY A 246 18.15 7.76 -16.78
C GLY A 246 19.27 6.86 -17.32
N SER A 247 20.12 6.31 -16.46
CA SER A 247 21.28 5.49 -16.84
C SER A 247 20.89 4.13 -17.42
N GLY A 248 19.69 3.62 -17.06
CA GLY A 248 19.20 2.33 -17.57
C GLY A 248 18.93 2.28 -19.07
N GLY A 249 18.77 3.42 -19.75
CA GLY A 249 18.48 3.44 -21.19
C GLY A 249 17.28 2.56 -21.58
N ILE A 250 17.31 1.93 -22.76
CA ILE A 250 16.20 1.10 -23.25
C ILE A 250 16.19 -0.30 -22.59
N SER A 251 17.35 -0.95 -22.52
CA SER A 251 17.48 -2.38 -22.16
C SER A 251 18.08 -2.63 -20.78
N GLY A 252 18.50 -1.59 -20.07
CA GLY A 252 19.15 -1.70 -18.77
C GLY A 252 20.65 -2.01 -18.89
N LEU A 253 21.34 -1.88 -17.76
CA LEU A 253 22.75 -2.27 -17.62
C LEU A 253 22.93 -3.80 -17.43
N GLY A 254 21.85 -4.52 -17.15
CA GLY A 254 21.85 -5.92 -16.74
C GLY A 254 21.56 -6.09 -15.25
N LEU A 255 20.87 -7.18 -14.89
CA LEU A 255 20.54 -7.49 -13.50
C LEU A 255 21.80 -7.63 -12.67
N GLY A 256 21.83 -6.90 -11.56
CA GLY A 256 22.99 -6.84 -10.70
C GLY A 256 24.22 -6.17 -11.29
N MET A 257 24.05 -5.27 -12.26
CA MET A 257 25.14 -4.44 -12.79
C MET A 257 24.97 -2.96 -12.43
N SER A 258 23.95 -2.59 -11.65
CA SER A 258 23.79 -1.22 -11.15
C SER A 258 25.01 -0.80 -10.32
N HIS A 259 25.54 0.38 -10.62
CA HIS A 259 26.58 1.01 -9.81
C HIS A 259 25.96 1.72 -8.59
N LEU A 260 24.74 2.23 -8.73
CA LEU A 260 24.06 3.01 -7.68
C LEU A 260 23.53 2.13 -6.53
N ARG A 261 23.41 0.81 -6.73
CA ARG A 261 23.12 -0.15 -5.66
C ARG A 261 24.21 -0.23 -4.58
N LEU A 262 25.41 0.29 -4.84
CA LEU A 262 26.54 0.30 -3.90
C LEU A 262 26.40 1.35 -2.77
N GLY A 263 25.18 1.77 -2.46
CA GLY A 263 24.90 2.74 -1.38
C GLY A 263 24.81 4.19 -1.81
N PHE A 264 24.85 4.49 -3.11
CA PHE A 264 24.73 5.86 -3.61
C PHE A 264 23.29 6.41 -3.52
N ILE A 265 22.29 5.55 -3.49
CA ILE A 265 20.88 5.93 -3.27
C ILE A 265 20.46 5.59 -1.84
N PRO A 266 20.08 6.58 -1.02
CA PRO A 266 19.49 6.34 0.29
C PRO A 266 18.22 5.47 0.17
N GLN A 267 18.03 4.56 1.13
CA GLN A 267 16.84 3.68 1.19
C GLN A 267 16.64 2.84 -0.10
N SER A 268 17.74 2.34 -0.67
CA SER A 268 17.77 1.55 -1.92
C SER A 268 16.95 0.25 -1.85
N ILE A 269 16.97 -0.43 -0.70
CA ILE A 269 16.24 -1.70 -0.52
C ILE A 269 14.75 -1.52 -0.22
N SER A 270 14.34 -0.33 0.23
CA SER A 270 12.97 -0.02 0.64
C SER A 270 12.32 0.88 -0.42
N ASP A 271 12.34 2.19 -0.23
CA ASP A 271 11.53 3.14 -1.00
C ASP A 271 12.07 3.37 -2.41
N SER A 272 13.38 3.26 -2.61
CA SER A 272 14.06 3.62 -3.86
C SER A 272 14.32 2.43 -4.78
N ILE A 273 13.76 1.25 -4.49
CA ILE A 273 14.10 0.00 -5.20
C ILE A 273 13.73 0.04 -6.69
N PHE A 274 12.67 0.76 -7.07
CA PHE A 274 12.29 0.92 -8.47
C PHE A 274 13.34 1.70 -9.27
N ALA A 275 14.04 2.66 -8.68
CA ALA A 275 15.09 3.40 -9.37
C ALA A 275 16.23 2.47 -9.82
N ILE A 276 16.57 1.48 -8.99
CA ILE A 276 17.59 0.48 -9.31
C ILE A 276 17.07 -0.54 -10.31
N LEU A 277 15.80 -0.96 -10.20
CA LEU A 277 15.16 -1.77 -11.23
C LEU A 277 15.22 -1.09 -12.60
N ALA A 278 14.91 0.21 -12.65
CA ALA A 278 14.94 0.99 -13.88
C ALA A 278 16.35 1.10 -14.46
N GLU A 279 17.39 1.21 -13.61
CA GLU A 279 18.78 1.17 -14.07
C GLU A 279 19.18 -0.22 -14.61
N GLU A 280 18.84 -1.29 -13.89
CA GLU A 280 19.27 -2.66 -14.22
C GLU A 280 18.51 -3.24 -15.43
N ALA A 281 17.21 -2.98 -15.54
CA ALA A 281 16.32 -3.55 -16.55
C ALA A 281 15.83 -2.53 -17.61
N GLY A 282 16.20 -1.26 -17.46
CA GLY A 282 15.92 -0.19 -18.41
C GLY A 282 14.44 0.16 -18.54
N PHE A 283 14.14 0.87 -19.61
CA PHE A 283 12.77 1.22 -20.00
C PHE A 283 11.89 -0.02 -20.18
N ILE A 284 12.40 -1.08 -20.84
CA ILE A 284 11.62 -2.30 -21.10
C ILE A 284 11.19 -2.98 -19.79
N GLY A 285 12.12 -3.17 -18.86
CA GLY A 285 11.81 -3.76 -17.56
C GLY A 285 10.85 -2.91 -16.72
N SER A 286 11.03 -1.58 -16.76
CA SER A 286 10.13 -0.64 -16.09
C SER A 286 8.71 -0.70 -16.66
N CYS A 287 8.55 -0.71 -17.98
CA CYS A 287 7.26 -0.86 -18.65
C CYS A 287 6.62 -2.22 -18.36
N PHE A 288 7.41 -3.30 -18.33
CA PHE A 288 6.93 -4.63 -17.98
C PHE A 288 6.37 -4.66 -16.55
N LEU A 289 7.07 -4.06 -15.58
CA LEU A 289 6.57 -3.96 -14.21
C LEU A 289 5.28 -3.15 -14.12
N ILE A 290 5.22 -1.99 -14.78
CA ILE A 290 4.00 -1.16 -14.82
C ILE A 290 2.84 -1.95 -15.42
N LEU A 291 3.09 -2.69 -16.50
CA LEU A 291 2.09 -3.54 -17.14
C LEU A 291 1.56 -4.62 -16.18
N LEU A 292 2.41 -5.25 -15.37
CA LEU A 292 1.97 -6.22 -14.36
C LEU A 292 1.00 -5.59 -13.35
N PHE A 293 1.30 -4.39 -12.84
CA PHE A 293 0.37 -3.68 -11.94
C PHE A 293 -0.93 -3.26 -12.65
N LEU A 294 -0.88 -2.87 -13.93
CA LEU A 294 -2.08 -2.58 -14.72
C LEU A 294 -2.95 -3.84 -14.94
N ILE A 295 -2.33 -5.00 -15.19
CA ILE A 295 -3.06 -6.27 -15.28
C ILE A 295 -3.65 -6.63 -13.91
N PHE A 296 -2.90 -6.49 -12.82
CA PHE A 296 -3.40 -6.71 -11.47
C PHE A 296 -4.63 -5.85 -11.17
N LEU A 297 -4.56 -4.55 -11.49
CA LEU A 297 -5.66 -3.60 -11.38
C LEU A 297 -6.88 -4.05 -12.18
N TRP A 298 -6.69 -4.35 -13.46
CA TRP A 298 -7.76 -4.77 -14.36
C TRP A 298 -8.45 -6.04 -13.86
N ARG A 299 -7.68 -7.06 -13.46
CA ARG A 299 -8.24 -8.33 -12.95
C ARG A 299 -8.97 -8.13 -11.63
N GLY A 300 -8.40 -7.39 -10.69
CA GLY A 300 -9.04 -7.12 -9.40
C GLY A 300 -10.37 -6.35 -9.54
N PHE A 301 -10.42 -5.35 -10.43
CA PHE A 301 -11.68 -4.65 -10.75
C PHE A 301 -12.70 -5.54 -11.46
N LYS A 302 -12.23 -6.42 -12.37
CA LYS A 302 -13.09 -7.41 -13.02
C LYS A 302 -13.72 -8.36 -12.00
N VAL A 303 -12.94 -8.85 -11.03
CA VAL A 303 -13.44 -9.66 -9.90
C VAL A 303 -14.51 -8.90 -9.11
N GLY A 304 -14.25 -7.63 -8.75
CA GLY A 304 -15.22 -6.80 -8.04
C GLY A 304 -16.52 -6.57 -8.81
N LYS A 305 -16.46 -6.45 -10.15
CA LYS A 305 -17.64 -6.28 -11.01
C LYS A 305 -18.50 -7.54 -11.12
N LEU A 306 -17.89 -8.73 -11.03
CA LEU A 306 -18.59 -10.02 -11.09
C LEU A 306 -19.24 -10.42 -9.76
N CYS A 307 -18.86 -9.78 -8.66
CA CYS A 307 -19.41 -10.07 -7.34
C CYS A 307 -20.89 -9.66 -7.22
N GLN A 308 -21.74 -10.59 -6.76
CA GLN A 308 -23.14 -10.29 -6.43
C GLN A 308 -23.30 -9.59 -5.06
N ASN A 309 -22.42 -9.90 -4.10
CA ASN A 309 -22.44 -9.33 -2.76
C ASN A 309 -21.64 -8.01 -2.71
N LYS A 310 -22.26 -6.94 -2.21
CA LYS A 310 -21.65 -5.61 -2.08
C LYS A 310 -20.40 -5.59 -1.20
N PHE A 311 -20.36 -6.39 -0.13
CA PHE A 311 -19.18 -6.51 0.72
C PHE A 311 -17.99 -7.05 -0.06
N SER A 312 -18.19 -8.13 -0.82
CA SER A 312 -17.15 -8.75 -1.65
C SER A 312 -16.70 -7.81 -2.77
N GLN A 313 -17.64 -7.10 -3.41
CA GLN A 313 -17.35 -6.09 -4.42
C GLN A 313 -16.46 -4.97 -3.87
N LEU A 314 -16.87 -4.33 -2.75
CA LEU A 314 -16.12 -3.23 -2.14
C LEU A 314 -14.77 -3.69 -1.60
N THR A 315 -14.69 -4.89 -1.02
CA THR A 315 -13.43 -5.45 -0.52
C THR A 315 -12.46 -5.72 -1.67
N ALA A 316 -12.92 -6.34 -2.76
CA ALA A 316 -12.09 -6.61 -3.93
C ALA A 316 -11.53 -5.33 -4.55
N ILE A 317 -12.39 -4.32 -4.74
CA ILE A 317 -11.96 -3.04 -5.31
C ILE A 317 -11.05 -2.29 -4.34
N GLY A 318 -11.35 -2.29 -3.03
CA GLY A 318 -10.53 -1.65 -2.01
C GLY A 318 -9.11 -2.21 -1.96
N ILE A 319 -8.96 -3.53 -1.87
CA ILE A 319 -7.64 -4.21 -1.85
C ILE A 319 -6.86 -3.92 -3.14
N THR A 320 -7.53 -4.08 -4.29
CA THR A 320 -6.90 -3.86 -5.60
C THR A 320 -6.42 -2.42 -5.74
N SER A 321 -7.26 -1.46 -5.32
CA SER A 321 -6.95 -0.03 -5.39
C SER A 321 -5.84 0.35 -4.44
N TRP A 322 -5.83 -0.18 -3.22
CA TRP A 322 -4.75 0.04 -2.26
C TRP A 322 -3.38 -0.35 -2.84
N ILE A 323 -3.24 -1.61 -3.25
CA ILE A 323 -1.97 -2.12 -3.79
C ILE A 323 -1.55 -1.32 -5.02
N THR A 324 -2.49 -1.04 -5.92
CA THR A 324 -2.18 -0.35 -7.18
C THR A 324 -1.83 1.13 -6.97
N ILE A 325 -2.60 1.86 -6.16
CA ILE A 325 -2.32 3.27 -5.83
C ILE A 325 -0.96 3.38 -5.14
N GLN A 326 -0.66 2.49 -4.19
CA GLN A 326 0.63 2.45 -3.51
C GLN A 326 1.78 2.25 -4.51
N ALA A 327 1.63 1.31 -5.45
CA ALA A 327 2.64 1.06 -6.48
C ALA A 327 2.88 2.27 -7.39
N PHE A 328 1.81 2.89 -7.91
CA PHE A 328 1.95 4.06 -8.78
C PHE A 328 2.44 5.31 -8.05
N MET A 329 2.13 5.47 -6.76
CA MET A 329 2.70 6.55 -5.95
C MET A 329 4.21 6.35 -5.74
N ASN A 330 4.67 5.11 -5.50
CA ASN A 330 6.10 4.82 -5.42
C ASN A 330 6.79 5.08 -6.77
N ILE A 331 6.32 4.47 -7.86
CA ILE A 331 6.90 4.62 -9.20
C ILE A 331 6.90 6.10 -9.62
N GLY A 332 5.79 6.81 -9.40
CA GLY A 332 5.68 8.24 -9.68
C GLY A 332 6.69 9.09 -8.91
N SER A 333 7.00 8.70 -7.65
CA SER A 333 8.04 9.37 -6.86
C SER A 333 9.44 9.13 -7.43
N MET A 334 9.70 7.94 -7.95
CA MET A 334 11.01 7.55 -8.49
C MET A 334 11.29 8.14 -9.87
N ILE A 335 10.27 8.40 -10.68
CA ILE A 335 10.45 9.10 -11.97
C ILE A 335 10.35 10.63 -11.85
N GLY A 336 10.24 11.16 -10.63
CA GLY A 336 10.13 12.60 -10.39
C GLY A 336 8.77 13.21 -10.76
N ALA A 337 7.73 12.42 -10.99
CA ALA A 337 6.36 12.90 -11.23
C ALA A 337 5.63 13.28 -9.94
N LEU A 338 6.03 12.70 -8.80
CA LEU A 338 5.50 12.97 -7.47
C LEU A 338 6.65 13.24 -6.48
N PRO A 339 6.40 13.97 -5.38
CA PRO A 339 7.40 14.13 -4.33
C PRO A 339 7.69 12.79 -3.62
N LEU A 340 8.91 12.63 -3.10
CA LEU A 340 9.30 11.43 -2.37
C LEU A 340 8.37 11.17 -1.17
N ALA A 341 7.52 10.17 -1.32
CA ALA A 341 6.54 9.79 -0.30
C ALA A 341 7.11 8.85 0.77
N GLY A 342 8.16 8.08 0.47
CA GLY A 342 8.69 7.07 1.40
C GLY A 342 7.69 5.93 1.62
N ILE A 343 7.23 5.37 0.50
CA ILE A 343 6.24 4.29 0.44
C ILE A 343 6.93 3.10 -0.23
N PRO A 344 6.88 1.89 0.34
CA PRO A 344 7.45 0.71 -0.32
C PRO A 344 6.63 0.34 -1.57
N LEU A 345 7.33 -0.10 -2.61
CA LEU A 345 6.74 -0.68 -3.80
C LEU A 345 6.17 -2.07 -3.45
N PRO A 346 4.84 -2.30 -3.61
CA PRO A 346 4.22 -3.55 -3.24
C PRO A 346 4.88 -4.77 -3.88
N PHE A 347 4.96 -5.87 -3.13
CA PHE A 347 5.60 -7.14 -3.47
C PHE A 347 7.11 -7.12 -3.72
N ILE A 348 7.72 -5.94 -3.92
CA ILE A 348 9.10 -5.80 -4.41
C ILE A 348 10.03 -5.24 -3.34
N SER A 349 9.64 -4.15 -2.68
CA SER A 349 10.45 -3.51 -1.65
C SER A 349 10.67 -4.42 -0.43
N TYR A 350 11.81 -4.23 0.23
CA TYR A 350 12.09 -4.83 1.52
C TYR A 350 11.12 -4.32 2.59
N GLY A 351 10.44 -5.25 3.28
CA GLY A 351 9.45 -4.93 4.29
C GLY A 351 8.57 -6.13 4.62
N GLY A 352 8.92 -6.88 5.67
CA GLY A 352 8.20 -8.11 6.04
C GLY A 352 6.72 -7.86 6.32
N SER A 353 6.38 -6.84 7.12
CA SER A 353 4.97 -6.52 7.44
C SER A 353 4.15 -6.09 6.22
N ALA A 354 4.75 -5.32 5.32
CA ALA A 354 4.10 -4.86 4.08
C ALA A 354 3.81 -6.06 3.16
N LEU A 355 4.82 -6.91 2.93
CA LEU A 355 4.65 -8.11 2.11
C LEU A 355 3.59 -9.06 2.69
N VAL A 356 3.58 -9.26 4.01
CA VAL A 356 2.57 -10.09 4.69
C VAL A 356 1.17 -9.50 4.49
N SER A 357 0.97 -8.21 4.73
CA SER A 357 -0.35 -7.57 4.62
C SER A 357 -0.88 -7.59 3.18
N GLU A 358 -0.01 -7.36 2.20
CA GLU A 358 -0.32 -7.43 0.76
C GLU A 358 -0.72 -8.85 0.34
N LEU A 359 0.02 -9.88 0.79
CA LEU A 359 -0.29 -11.28 0.50
C LEU A 359 -1.61 -11.73 1.15
N ILE A 360 -1.91 -11.30 2.38
CA ILE A 360 -3.24 -11.54 2.99
C ILE A 360 -4.33 -10.90 2.13
N GLY A 361 -4.12 -9.65 1.68
CA GLY A 361 -5.03 -8.97 0.77
C GLY A 361 -5.28 -9.75 -0.51
N VAL A 362 -4.22 -10.26 -1.16
CA VAL A 362 -4.34 -11.11 -2.35
C VAL A 362 -5.08 -12.42 -2.04
N GLY A 363 -4.82 -13.05 -0.89
CA GLY A 363 -5.54 -14.24 -0.45
C GLY A 363 -7.06 -14.01 -0.34
N ILE A 364 -7.47 -12.87 0.24
CA ILE A 364 -8.88 -12.45 0.29
C ILE A 364 -9.42 -12.19 -1.12
N LEU A 365 -8.68 -11.50 -1.97
CA LEU A 365 -9.09 -11.18 -3.34
C LEU A 365 -9.30 -12.46 -4.18
N LEU A 366 -8.43 -13.47 -4.02
CA LEU A 366 -8.56 -14.77 -4.66
C LEU A 366 -9.74 -15.58 -4.12
N ASN A 367 -10.03 -15.51 -2.82
CA ASN A 367 -11.24 -16.10 -2.23
C ASN A 367 -12.51 -15.49 -2.84
N ILE A 368 -12.54 -14.16 -2.95
CA ILE A 368 -13.64 -13.44 -3.57
C ILE A 368 -13.79 -13.85 -5.04
N SER A 369 -12.69 -13.90 -5.79
CA SER A 369 -12.70 -14.36 -7.18
C SER A 369 -13.29 -15.75 -7.32
N LYS A 370 -12.88 -16.71 -6.47
CA LYS A 370 -13.43 -18.06 -6.47
C LYS A 370 -14.94 -18.05 -6.26
N ASN A 371 -15.47 -17.20 -5.39
CA ASN A 371 -16.90 -17.17 -5.08
C ASN A 371 -17.72 -16.30 -6.04
N ALA A 372 -17.08 -15.56 -6.95
CA ALA A 372 -17.73 -14.65 -7.89
C ALA A 372 -17.94 -15.25 -9.29
N THR A 373 -17.14 -16.26 -9.67
CA THR A 373 -17.18 -16.99 -10.95
C THR A 373 -17.61 -18.43 -10.75
#